data_AF-A0A060X704-F1
#
_entry.id   AF-A0A060X704-F1
#
_cell.length_a   1.000
_cell.length_b   1.000
_cell.length_c   1.000
_cell.angle_alpha   90.00
_cell.angle_beta   90.00
_cell.angle_gamma   90.00
#
_symmetry.space_group_name_H-M   'P 1'
#
loop_
_entity.id
_entity.type
_entity.pdbx_description
1 polymer ?
#
loop_
_entity_poly.entity_id
_entity_poly.type
_entity_poly.pdbx_seq_one_letter_code
_entity_poly.pdbx_strand_id
1 'polypeptide(L)' 'MVMAHINTIIPESLDPLQFAYRPNRSTVDAISIELHTALSHLDKRNTYVRMLFIDYSSAFNTIVP' A
#
# COMPACT_ATOMS: atom_id res chain seq x y z
N MET A 1 -10.93 -3.03 -23.40
CA MET A 1 -10.45 -4.41 -23.66
C MET A 1 -9.10 -4.69 -23.03
N VAL A 2 -8.13 -3.77 -23.10
CA VAL A 2 -6.79 -3.95 -22.51
C VAL A 2 -6.81 -4.15 -20.98
N MET A 3 -7.52 -3.30 -20.22
CA MET A 3 -7.58 -3.44 -18.75
C MET A 3 -8.20 -4.75 -18.28
N ALA A 4 -9.22 -5.24 -18.98
CA ALA A 4 -9.83 -6.53 -18.66
C ALA A 4 -8.82 -7.67 -18.85
N HIS A 5 -8.05 -7.67 -19.95
CA HIS A 5 -6.99 -8.65 -20.16
C HIS A 5 -5.86 -8.52 -19.13
N ILE A 6 -5.42 -7.30 -18.82
CA ILE A 6 -4.42 -7.06 -17.77
C ILE A 6 -4.88 -7.65 -16.43
N ASN A 7 -6.13 -7.44 -16.04
CA ASN A 7 -6.68 -8.01 -14.81
C ASN A 7 -6.72 -9.55 -14.83
N THR A 8 -6.74 -10.21 -16.00
CA THR A 8 -6.68 -11.68 -16.08
C THR A 8 -5.26 -12.25 -15.90
N ILE A 9 -4.22 -11.44 -16.13
CA ILE A 9 -2.82 -11.88 -16.03
C ILE A 9 -2.13 -11.41 -14.75
N ILE A 10 -2.73 -10.45 -14.03
CA ILE A 10 -2.26 -10.04 -12.71
C ILE A 10 -2.55 -11.18 -11.72
N PRO A 11 -1.57 -11.61 -10.90
CA PRO A 11 -1.80 -12.62 -9.86
C PRO A 11 -2.93 -12.19 -8.93
N GLU A 12 -3.82 -13.12 -8.58
CA GLU A 12 -4.88 -12.86 -7.59
C GLU A 12 -4.28 -12.45 -6.23
N SER A 13 -3.08 -12.95 -5.92
CA SER A 13 -2.30 -12.59 -4.73
C SER A 13 -1.49 -11.31 -4.93
N LEU A 14 -2.17 -10.16 -4.92
CA LEU A 14 -1.52 -8.85 -4.77
C LEU A 14 -1.12 -8.60 -3.30
N ASP A 15 -0.17 -7.70 -3.08
CA ASP A 15 0.26 -7.29 -1.74
C ASP A 15 -0.97 -6.90 -0.86
N PRO A 16 -1.18 -7.53 0.30
CA PRO A 16 -2.28 -7.20 1.21
C PRO A 16 -2.32 -5.73 1.65
N LEU A 17 -1.16 -5.05 1.69
CA LEU A 17 -0.99 -3.65 2.07
C LEU A 17 -0.95 -2.70 0.85
N GLN A 18 -1.28 -3.19 -0.35
CA GLN A 18 -1.56 -2.32 -1.49
C GLN A 18 -3.00 -1.82 -1.41
N PHE A 19 -3.19 -0.51 -1.21
CA PHE A 19 -4.53 0.12 -1.11
C PHE A 19 -4.92 0.91 -2.36
N ALA A 20 -3.95 1.50 -3.06
CA ALA A 20 -4.21 2.27 -4.27
C ALA A 20 -4.59 1.36 -5.45
N TYR A 21 -5.50 1.87 -6.30
CA TYR A 21 -5.93 1.22 -7.56
C TYR A 21 -6.46 -0.22 -7.40
N ARG A 22 -7.00 -0.57 -6.21
CA ARG A 22 -7.66 -1.86 -5.97
C ARG A 22 -9.15 -1.68 -5.67
N PRO A 23 -10.02 -2.58 -6.17
CA PRO A 23 -11.41 -2.59 -5.75
C PRO A 23 -11.51 -2.91 -4.26
N ASN A 24 -12.51 -2.33 -3.58
CA ASN A 24 -12.78 -2.53 -2.15
C ASN A 24 -11.60 -2.15 -1.22
N ARG A 25 -10.79 -1.18 -1.64
CA ARG A 25 -9.74 -0.55 -0.82
C ARG A 25 -9.85 0.96 -0.94
N SER A 26 -9.50 1.66 0.13
CA SER A 26 -9.56 3.12 0.23
C SER A 26 -8.33 3.69 0.93
N THR A 27 -8.15 5.01 0.84
CA THR A 27 -7.12 5.73 1.61
C THR A 27 -7.38 5.65 3.12
N VAL A 28 -8.64 5.53 3.54
CA VAL A 28 -9.02 5.36 4.94
C VAL A 28 -8.52 4.03 5.49
N ASP A 29 -8.59 2.95 4.70
CA ASP A 29 -8.07 1.64 5.10
C ASP A 29 -6.55 1.69 5.33
N ALA A 30 -5.83 2.40 4.46
CA ALA A 30 -4.37 2.59 4.59
C ALA A 30 -4.02 3.32 5.89
N ILE A 31 -4.67 4.47 6.14
CA ILE A 31 -4.45 5.28 7.35
C ILE A 31 -4.83 4.50 8.61
N SER A 32 -5.95 3.77 8.57
CA SER A 32 -6.42 2.98 9.71
C SER A 32 -5.42 1.88 10.08
N ILE A 33 -4.89 1.16 9.09
CA ILE A 33 -3.88 0.11 9.31
C ILE A 33 -2.57 0.69 9.81
N GLU A 34 -2.08 1.78 9.22
CA GLU A 34 -0.87 2.46 9.68
C GLU A 34 -1.01 2.92 11.14
N LEU A 35 -2.10 3.62 11.45
CA LEU A 35 -2.38 4.13 12.78
C LEU A 35 -2.52 3.00 13.80
N HIS A 36 -3.33 1.98 13.51
CA HIS A 36 -3.51 0.85 14.39
C HIS A 36 -2.19 0.14 14.68
N THR A 37 -1.39 -0.12 13.63
CA THR A 37 -0.09 -0.78 13.77
C THR A 37 0.88 0.03 14.62
N ALA A 38 0.95 1.35 14.38
CA ALA A 38 1.80 2.24 15.15
C ALA A 38 1.39 2.30 16.63
N LEU A 39 0.10 2.51 16.92
CA LEU A 39 -0.41 2.61 18.29
C LEU A 39 -0.25 1.29 19.05
N SER A 40 -0.62 0.16 18.44
CA SER A 40 -0.44 -1.17 19.07
C SER A 40 1.03 -1.50 19.34
N HIS A 41 1.97 -0.92 18.58
CA HIS A 41 3.39 -1.05 18.89
C HIS A 41 3.81 -0.17 20.07
N LEU A 42 3.29 1.06 20.15
CA LEU A 42 3.57 2.04 21.21
C LEU A 42 2.93 1.69 22.56
N ASP A 43 1.90 0.84 22.58
CA ASP A 43 1.31 0.31 23.82
C ASP A 43 2.29 -0.56 24.63
N LYS A 44 3.41 -0.99 24.01
CA LYS A 44 4.46 -1.74 24.68
C LYS A 44 5.42 -0.79 25.38
N ARG A 45 5.86 -1.14 26.59
CA ARG A 45 6.84 -0.30 27.32
C ARG A 45 8.16 -0.22 26.56
N ASN A 46 8.72 0.99 26.54
CA ASN A 46 10.05 1.28 25.99
C ASN A 46 10.19 0.96 24.49
N THR A 47 9.13 1.18 23.71
CA THR A 47 9.15 1.09 22.25
C THR A 47 8.96 2.46 21.61
N TYR A 48 9.24 2.56 20.31
CA TYR A 48 9.03 3.75 19.50
C TYR A 48 8.80 3.36 18.04
N VAL A 49 8.14 4.22 17.27
CA VAL A 49 7.88 3.98 15.85
C VAL A 49 8.71 4.96 15.01
N ARG A 50 9.27 4.47 13.90
CA ARG A 50 9.87 5.28 12.84
C ARG A 50 9.17 4.95 11.54
N MET A 51 8.65 5.97 10.86
CA MET A 51 8.02 5.85 9.55
C MET A 51 8.94 6.45 8.49
N LEU A 52 9.13 5.72 7.41
CA LEU A 52 9.85 6.20 6.22
C LEU A 52 8.82 6.46 5.12
N PHE A 53 8.73 7.70 4.69
CA PHE A 53 7.89 8.11 3.57
C PHE A 53 8.74 8.15 2.30
N ILE A 54 8.38 7.35 1.31
CA ILE A 54 9.03 7.29 0.01
C ILE A 54 8.01 7.70 -1.05
N ASP A 55 8.40 8.63 -1.90
CA ASP A 55 7.65 9.01 -3.10
C ASP A 55 8.54 8.86 -4.33
N TYR A 56 7.95 8.40 -5.43
CA TYR A 56 8.66 8.19 -6.69
C TYR A 56 8.37 9.35 -7.65
N SER A 57 9.41 10.14 -7.93
CA SER A 57 9.33 11.23 -8.91
C SER A 57 9.01 10.68 -10.30
N SER A 58 7.89 11.13 -10.88
CA SER A 58 7.47 10.72 -12.23
C SER A 58 7.35 9.20 -12.39
N ALA A 59 6.68 8.54 -11.44
CA ALA A 59 6.60 7.08 -11.34
C ALA A 59 6.22 6.38 -12.66
N PHE A 60 5.29 6.92 -13.44
CA PHE A 60 4.88 6.33 -14.72
C PHE A 60 5.86 6.58 -15.88
N ASN A 61 6.59 7.69 -15.85
CA ASN A 61 7.53 8.04 -16.91
C ASN A 61 8.91 7.38 -16.75
N THR A 62 9.19 6.82 -15.58
CA THR A 62 10.49 6.24 -15.21
C THR A 62 10.49 4.71 -15.19
N ILE A 63 9.37 4.08 -15.56
CA ILE A 63 9.27 2.61 -15.68
C ILE A 63 10.15 2.17 -16.86
N VAL A 64 11.12 1.29 -16.59
CA VAL A 64 11.94 0.62 -17.61
C VAL A 64 11.32 -0.75 -17.92
N PRO A 65 11.00 -1.07 -19.19
CA PRO A 65 10.43 -2.36 -19.59
C PRO A 65 11.33 -3.57 -19.33
#